data_AF-A0AAV9DYJ1-F1
#
_entry.id   AF-A0AAV9DYJ1-F1
#
_cell.length_a   1.000
_cell.length_b   1.000
_cell.length_c   1.000
_cell.angle_alpha   90.00
_cell.angle_beta   90.00
_cell.angle_gamma   90.00
#
_symmetry.space_group_name_H-M   'P 1'
#
loop_
_entity.id
_entity.type
_entity.pdbx_description
1 polymer ?
#
loop_
_entity_poly.entity_id
_entity_poly.type
_entity_poly.pdbx_seq_one_letter_code
_entity_poly.pdbx_strand_id
1 'polypeptide(L)'
;MGPEGFEQDGFAGDVWALGVVVLECYVGRYPFVNEEDQRPDWASIMWAVCFGGPPVEMEKASHEFRSFVGRCLEKDWRKRGTVEELLCHPFFASTAAAEGIGGVV
;
A
#
# COMPACT_ATOMS: atom_id res chain seq x y z
N MET A 1 -4.10 17.06 27.12
CA MET A 1 -3.79 15.83 26.37
C MET A 1 -4.99 14.91 26.55
N GLY A 2 -5.91 14.92 25.59
CA GLY A 2 -7.20 14.19 25.68
C GLY A 2 -7.04 12.71 25.32
N PRO A 3 -8.00 11.85 25.72
CA PRO A 3 -7.92 10.39 25.57
C PRO A 3 -8.07 9.89 24.12
N GLU A 4 -8.11 10.79 23.15
CA GLU A 4 -8.58 10.53 21.77
C GLU A 4 -7.41 10.36 20.78
N GLY A 5 -6.17 10.36 21.28
CA GLY A 5 -4.95 10.31 20.47
C GLY A 5 -4.24 8.95 20.42
N PHE A 6 -4.78 7.89 21.05
CA PHE A 6 -4.13 6.58 21.10
C PHE A 6 -4.65 5.58 20.04
N GLU A 7 -5.76 5.85 19.38
CA GLU A 7 -6.36 4.88 18.42
C GLU A 7 -5.96 5.10 16.96
N GLN A 8 -5.46 6.28 16.57
CA GLN A 8 -5.03 6.51 15.17
C GLN A 8 -3.69 5.86 14.83
N ASP A 9 -2.96 5.36 15.82
CA ASP A 9 -1.59 4.87 15.68
C ASP A 9 -1.50 3.33 15.62
N GLY A 10 -2.57 2.63 16.03
CA GLY A 10 -2.60 1.17 16.12
C GLY A 10 -2.64 0.46 14.76
N PHE A 11 -3.17 1.13 13.73
CA PHE A 11 -3.39 0.52 12.40
C PHE A 11 -2.20 0.67 11.45
N ALA A 12 -1.11 1.32 11.87
CA ALA A 12 0.04 1.52 11.00
C ALA A 12 0.57 0.20 10.43
N GLY A 13 0.57 -0.88 11.23
CA GLY A 13 0.95 -2.22 10.79
C GLY A 13 0.03 -2.77 9.69
N ASP A 14 -1.28 -2.63 9.86
CA ASP A 14 -2.29 -3.10 8.89
C ASP A 14 -2.22 -2.32 7.58
N VAL A 15 -2.01 -0.99 7.66
CA VAL A 15 -1.79 -0.14 6.49
C VAL A 15 -0.59 -0.59 5.68
N TRP A 16 0.49 -0.97 6.36
CA TRP A 16 1.69 -1.47 5.70
C TRP A 16 1.44 -2.82 5.04
N ALA A 17 0.78 -3.75 5.73
CA ALA A 17 0.39 -5.04 5.16
C ALA A 17 -0.52 -4.87 3.93
N LEU A 18 -1.47 -3.93 3.97
CA LEU A 18 -2.32 -3.56 2.83
C LEU A 18 -1.48 -3.08 1.64
N GLY A 19 -0.49 -2.22 1.88
CA GLY A 19 0.43 -1.75 0.83
C GLY A 19 1.17 -2.89 0.14
N VAL A 20 1.60 -3.90 0.91
CA VAL A 20 2.26 -5.11 0.36
C VAL A 20 1.30 -5.93 -0.48
N VAL A 21 0.07 -6.17 -0.02
CA VAL A 21 -0.95 -6.94 -0.76
C VAL A 21 -1.34 -6.23 -2.05
N VAL A 22 -1.57 -4.92 -2.00
CA VAL A 22 -1.92 -4.13 -3.19
C VAL A 22 -0.79 -4.16 -4.23
N LEU A 23 0.46 -4.11 -3.77
CA LEU A 23 1.61 -4.24 -4.64
C LEU A 23 1.73 -5.66 -5.23
N GLU A 24 1.49 -6.71 -4.44
CA GLU A 24 1.42 -8.09 -4.91
C GLU A 24 0.35 -8.27 -5.99
N CYS A 25 -0.85 -7.70 -5.80
CA CYS A 25 -1.91 -7.72 -6.81
C CYS A 25 -1.51 -7.02 -8.12
N TYR A 26 -0.77 -5.91 -8.05
CA TYR A 26 -0.30 -5.19 -9.23
C TYR A 26 0.77 -5.99 -10.00
N VAL A 27 1.67 -6.66 -9.29
CA VAL A 27 2.81 -7.37 -9.88
C VAL A 27 2.40 -8.78 -10.33
N GLY A 28 1.32 -9.32 -9.77
CA GLY A 28 0.83 -10.68 -10.04
C GLY A 28 1.66 -11.79 -9.38
N ARG A 29 2.65 -11.41 -8.57
CA ARG A 29 3.51 -12.29 -7.77
C ARG A 29 3.97 -11.55 -6.53
N TYR A 30 4.38 -12.29 -5.50
CA TYR A 30 4.88 -11.70 -4.27
C TYR A 30 6.11 -10.81 -4.56
N PRO A 31 6.09 -9.52 -4.17
CA PRO A 31 7.07 -8.54 -4.63
C PRO A 31 8.50 -8.82 -4.11
N PHE A 32 8.65 -9.69 -3.13
CA PHE A 32 9.95 -10.07 -2.55
C PHE A 32 10.45 -11.46 -3.01
N VAL A 33 9.77 -12.11 -3.96
CA VAL A 33 10.18 -13.42 -4.51
C VAL A 33 10.72 -13.24 -5.92
N ASN A 34 12.00 -13.58 -6.10
CA ASN A 34 12.67 -13.52 -7.41
C ASN A 34 12.50 -14.80 -8.25
N GLU A 35 12.12 -15.94 -7.66
CA GLU A 35 11.93 -17.21 -8.36
C GLU A 35 10.63 -17.91 -7.94
N GLU A 36 9.87 -18.43 -8.92
CA GLU A 36 8.49 -18.93 -8.78
C GLU A 36 8.30 -20.01 -7.69
N ASP A 37 9.37 -20.66 -7.23
CA ASP A 37 9.32 -21.82 -6.31
C ASP A 37 9.96 -21.58 -4.93
N GLN A 38 10.45 -20.37 -4.62
CA GLN A 38 11.08 -20.09 -3.32
C GLN A 38 10.23 -19.15 -2.47
N ARG A 39 9.70 -19.69 -1.37
CA ARG A 39 9.19 -18.85 -0.27
C ARG A 39 10.35 -18.02 0.27
N PRO A 40 10.22 -16.68 0.34
CA PRO A 40 11.29 -15.86 0.84
C PRO A 40 11.47 -16.15 2.33
N ASP A 41 12.72 -16.34 2.76
CA ASP A 41 13.01 -16.49 4.17
C ASP A 41 12.57 -15.24 4.94
N TRP A 42 12.09 -15.42 6.17
CA TRP A 42 11.60 -14.33 7.01
C TRP A 42 12.65 -13.21 7.17
N ALA A 43 13.95 -13.54 7.19
CA ALA A 43 15.02 -12.56 7.27
C ALA A 43 15.14 -11.73 5.99
N SER A 44 14.92 -12.33 4.81
CA SER A 44 14.91 -11.62 3.53
C SER A 44 13.71 -10.68 3.40
N ILE A 45 12.53 -11.11 3.87
CA ILE A 45 11.36 -10.24 3.96
C ILE A 45 11.67 -9.09 4.91
N MET A 46 12.10 -9.37 6.14
CA MET A 46 12.45 -8.34 7.12
C MET A 46 13.49 -7.36 6.58
N TRP A 47 14.50 -7.85 5.86
CA TRP A 47 15.51 -6.99 5.26
C TRP A 47 14.92 -6.10 4.17
N ALA A 48 14.13 -6.64 3.25
CA ALA A 48 13.53 -5.85 2.19
C ALA A 48 12.55 -4.80 2.71
N VAL A 49 11.84 -5.12 3.80
CA VAL A 49 10.87 -4.24 4.46
C VAL A 49 11.56 -3.12 5.26
N CYS A 50 12.53 -3.47 6.08
CA CYS A 50 13.21 -2.49 6.95
C CYS A 50 14.28 -1.69 6.19
N PHE A 51 15.00 -2.33 5.28
CA PHE A 51 16.24 -1.80 4.69
C PHE A 51 16.24 -1.74 3.17
N GLY A 52 15.39 -2.52 2.49
CA GLY A 52 15.28 -2.54 1.04
C GLY A 52 14.74 -1.24 0.42
N GLY A 53 15.00 -1.07 -0.88
CA GLY A 53 14.31 -0.09 -1.73
C GLY A 53 12.90 -0.58 -2.12
N PRO A 54 12.12 0.21 -2.87
CA PRO A 54 10.82 -0.24 -3.36
C PRO A 54 10.99 -1.58 -4.09
N PRO A 55 10.29 -2.64 -3.66
CA PRO A 55 10.62 -4.00 -4.09
C PRO A 55 10.29 -4.25 -5.57
N VAL A 56 9.48 -3.38 -6.19
CA VAL A 56 9.13 -3.47 -7.60
C VAL A 56 9.13 -2.10 -8.27
N GLU A 57 9.66 -2.07 -9.50
CA GLU A 57 9.62 -0.93 -10.41
C GLU A 57 8.16 -0.63 -10.80
N MET A 58 7.56 0.39 -10.18
CA MET A 58 6.18 0.81 -10.47
C MET A 58 6.08 1.82 -11.62
N GLU A 59 7.09 1.98 -12.46
CA GLU A 59 7.12 3.02 -13.51
C GLU A 59 5.92 2.96 -14.49
N LYS A 60 5.37 1.77 -14.72
CA LYS A 60 4.19 1.55 -15.58
C LYS A 60 2.85 1.78 -14.85
N ALA A 61 2.86 1.94 -13.53
CA ALA A 61 1.65 2.15 -12.74
C ALA A 61 1.20 3.61 -12.81
N SER A 62 -0.10 3.84 -12.60
CA SER A 62 -0.64 5.20 -12.51
C SER A 62 0.05 5.99 -11.39
N HIS A 63 0.09 7.31 -11.54
CA HIS A 63 0.68 8.18 -10.53
C HIS A 63 -0.06 8.07 -9.19
N GLU A 64 -1.38 7.94 -9.26
CA GLU A 64 -2.29 7.76 -8.12
C GLU A 64 -2.01 6.45 -7.38
N PHE A 65 -1.78 5.36 -8.11
CA PHE A 65 -1.42 4.07 -7.52
C PHE A 65 -0.06 4.14 -6.81
N ARG A 66 0.96 4.73 -7.47
CA ARG A 66 2.30 4.90 -6.87
C ARG A 66 2.25 5.76 -5.61
N SER A 67 1.51 6.86 -5.63
CA SER A 67 1.32 7.74 -4.47
C SER A 67 0.64 6.99 -3.32
N PHE A 68 -0.40 6.20 -3.62
CA PHE A 68 -1.11 5.41 -2.62
C PHE A 68 -0.22 4.37 -1.96
N VAL A 69 0.44 3.53 -2.76
CA VAL A 69 1.37 2.51 -2.27
C VAL A 69 2.53 3.16 -1.49
N GLY A 70 3.02 4.31 -1.94
CA GLY A 70 4.04 5.08 -1.22
C GLY A 70 3.59 5.54 0.17
N ARG A 71 2.34 5.98 0.32
CA ARG A 71 1.77 6.34 1.64
C ARG A 71 1.60 5.12 2.55
N CYS A 72 1.24 3.96 2.01
CA CYS A 72 1.12 2.71 2.76
C CYS A 72 2.47 2.14 3.20
N LEU A 73 3.47 2.20 2.31
CA LEU A 73 4.81 1.62 2.51
C LEU A 73 5.83 2.61 3.07
N GLU A 74 5.38 3.72 3.68
CA GLU A 74 6.25 4.63 4.40
C GLU A 74 6.94 3.91 5.57
N LYS A 75 8.27 4.04 5.64
CA LYS A 75 9.11 3.34 6.62
C LYS A 75 8.92 3.90 8.02
N ASP A 76 8.76 5.22 8.12
CA ASP A 76 8.43 5.87 9.38
C ASP A 76 6.94 5.72 9.67
N TRP A 77 6.59 4.85 10.63
CA TRP A 77 5.19 4.59 10.98
C TRP A 77 4.42 5.86 11.37
N ARG A 78 5.11 6.89 11.89
CA ARG A 78 4.50 8.18 12.27
C ARG A 78 4.11 9.05 11.07
N LYS A 79 4.72 8.79 9.91
CA LYS A 79 4.47 9.53 8.66
C LYS A 79 3.61 8.74 7.68
N ARG A 80 3.43 7.44 7.96
CA ARG A 80 2.56 6.55 7.20
C ARG A 80 1.14 7.12 7.16
N GLY A 81 0.47 6.96 6.02
CA GLY A 81 -0.89 7.46 5.88
C GLY A 81 -1.81 6.82 6.90
N THR A 82 -2.65 7.62 7.56
CA THR A 82 -3.71 7.05 8.41
C THR A 82 -4.77 6.39 7.54
N VAL A 83 -5.60 5.53 8.14
CA VAL A 83 -6.69 4.87 7.42
C VAL A 83 -7.61 5.91 6.78
N GLU A 84 -7.94 6.98 7.49
CA GLU A 84 -8.80 8.06 7.01
C GLU A 84 -8.19 8.80 5.82
N GLU A 85 -6.90 9.11 5.88
CA GLU A 85 -6.17 9.76 4.78
C GLU A 85 -6.10 8.87 3.54
N LEU A 86 -5.88 7.57 3.74
CA LEU A 86 -5.79 6.59 2.67
C LEU A 86 -7.14 6.34 2.00
N LEU A 87 -8.23 6.32 2.76
CA LEU A 87 -9.59 6.24 2.22
C LEU A 87 -9.96 7.48 1.40
N CYS A 88 -9.45 8.65 1.78
CA CYS A 88 -9.63 9.90 1.01
C CYS A 88 -8.64 10.04 -0.15
N HIS A 89 -7.73 9.08 -0.36
CA HIS A 89 -6.69 9.21 -1.36
C HIS A 89 -7.26 9.21 -2.80
N PRO A 90 -6.71 10.00 -3.73
CA PRO A 90 -7.19 10.07 -5.13
C PRO A 90 -7.30 8.72 -5.85
N PHE A 91 -6.52 7.73 -5.40
CA PHE A 91 -6.60 6.35 -5.88
C PHE A 91 -8.00 5.74 -5.74
N PHE A 92 -8.72 6.03 -4.64
CA PHE A 92 -10.10 5.60 -4.43
C PHE A 92 -11.13 6.67 -4.83
N ALA A 93 -10.75 7.95 -4.85
CA ALA A 93 -11.64 8.99 -5.37
C ALA A 93 -11.92 8.82 -6.89
N SER A 94 -10.94 8.30 -7.65
CA SER A 94 -11.09 8.06 -9.08
C SER A 94 -12.03 6.91 -9.43
N THR A 95 -12.26 5.95 -8.54
CA THR A 95 -13.20 4.83 -8.77
C THR A 95 -14.64 5.22 -8.50
N ALA A 96 -14.91 6.17 -7.59
CA ALA A 96 -16.25 6.72 -7.39
C ALA A 96 -16.78 7.50 -8.63
N ALA A 97 -15.88 8.05 -9.45
CA ALA A 97 -16.25 8.67 -10.72
C ALA A 97 -16.45 7.66 -11.87
N ALA A 98 -15.99 6.41 -11.72
CA ALA A 98 -16.17 5.35 -12.70
C ALA A 98 -17.53 4.62 -12.55
N GLU A 99 -18.26 4.80 -11.44
CA GLU A 99 -19.66 4.39 -11.29
C GLU A 99 -20.63 5.39 -11.92
N GLY A 100 -20.29 5.86 -13.12
CA GLY A 100 -21.04 6.85 -13.89
C GLY A 100 -21.20 6.48 -15.37
N ILE A 101 -21.01 5.22 -15.75
CA ILE A 101 -21.37 4.72 -17.09
C ILE A 101 -22.71 3.98 -17.05
N GLY A 102 -23.78 4.79 -17.07
CA GLY A 102 -24.84 4.63 -18.06
C GLY A 102 -25.88 3.54 -17.82
N GLY A 103 -26.89 3.85 -17.01
CA GLY A 103 -28.25 3.52 -17.39
C GLY A 103 -28.81 4.66 -18.23
N VAL A 104 -29.03 4.46 -19.54
CA VAL A 104 -30.11 5.09 -20.34
C VAL A 104 -30.34 4.22 -21.59
N VAL A 105 -31.61 3.79 -21.75
CA VAL A 105 -32.35 3.26 -22.93
C VAL A 105 -31.94 1.96 -23.62
#